data_AF-A0A2J8RSS3-F1
#
_entry.id   AF-A0A2J8RSS3-F1
#
_cell.length_a   1.000
_cell.length_b   1.000
_cell.length_c   1.000
_cell.angle_alpha   90.00
_cell.angle_beta   90.00
_cell.angle_gamma   90.00
#
_symmetry.space_group_name_H-M   'P 1'
#
loop_
_entity.id
_entity.type
_entity.pdbx_description
1 polymer ?
#
loop_
_entity_poly.entity_id
_entity_poly.type
_entity_poly.pdbx_seq_one_letter_code
_entity_poly.pdbx_strand_id
1 'polypeptide(L)' 'MWVEETVARFQSPNIRMCFITYSTDGETVLPLTSDKNRIKNGLDQLQKIVPDGHTFMQAGF' A
#
# COMPACT_ATOMS: atom_id res chain seq x y z
N MET A 1 3.20 -8.50 -9.49
CA MET A 1 2.21 -7.98 -8.51
C MET A 1 2.09 -6.48 -8.80
N TRP A 2 0.90 -5.99 -9.17
CA TRP A 2 0.75 -4.66 -9.80
C TRP A 2 1.28 -3.47 -8.97
N VAL A 3 1.21 -3.56 -7.63
CA VAL A 3 1.69 -2.49 -6.73
C VAL A 3 3.21 -2.33 -6.78
N GLU A 4 3.97 -3.43 -6.70
CA GLU A 4 5.45 -3.40 -6.79
C GLU A 4 5.93 -2.84 -8.14
N GLU A 5 5.28 -3.27 -9.23
CA GLU A 5 5.56 -2.78 -10.58
C GLU A 5 5.26 -1.27 -10.72
N THR A 6 4.19 -0.79 -10.07
CA THR A 6 3.85 0.64 -10.02
C THR A 6 4.91 1.42 -9.26
N VAL A 7 5.34 0.94 -8.08
CA VAL A 7 6.43 1.56 -7.31
C VAL A 7 7.71 1.61 -8.14
N ALA A 8 8.08 0.50 -8.80
CA ALA A 8 9.29 0.44 -9.63
C ALA A 8 9.24 1.42 -10.81
N ARG A 9 8.05 1.66 -11.38
CA ARG A 9 7.84 2.60 -12.49
C ARG A 9 7.95 4.07 -12.06
N PHE A 10 7.53 4.41 -10.85
CA PHE A 10 7.41 5.79 -10.37
C PHE A 10 8.42 6.11 -9.27
N GLN A 11 9.66 6.43 -9.70
CA GLN A 11 10.82 6.64 -8.80
C GLN A 11 11.20 8.11 -8.56
N SER A 12 10.44 9.05 -9.15
CA SER A 12 10.70 10.49 -9.00
C SER A 12 10.54 10.91 -7.52
N PRO A 13 11.47 11.70 -6.95
CA PRO A 13 11.40 12.15 -5.55
C PRO A 13 10.18 13.05 -5.27
N ASN A 14 9.55 13.60 -6.32
CA ASN A 14 8.33 14.41 -6.21
C ASN A 14 7.07 13.55 -6.10
N ILE A 15 7.16 12.24 -6.34
CA ILE A 15 6.05 11.31 -6.19
C ILE A 15 5.96 10.85 -4.75
N ARG A 16 4.75 10.91 -4.20
CA ARG A 16 4.40 10.34 -2.90
C ARG A 16 3.39 9.23 -3.10
N MET A 17 3.49 8.19 -2.28
CA MET A 17 2.63 7.02 -2.32
C MET A 17 2.07 6.74 -0.94
N CYS A 18 0.87 6.16 -0.91
CA CYS A 18 0.29 5.55 0.27
C CYS A 18 -0.24 4.17 -0.12
N PHE A 19 -0.26 3.25 0.84
CA PHE A 19 -0.83 1.91 0.68
C PHE A 19 -1.96 1.76 1.68
N ILE A 20 -3.14 1.45 1.17
CA ILE A 20 -4.35 1.21 1.95
C ILE A 20 -4.87 -0.16 1.56
N THR A 21 -5.15 -0.98 2.55
CA THR A 21 -5.83 -2.27 2.39
C THR A 21 -7.22 -2.17 3.00
N TYR A 22 -8.14 -2.97 2.49
CA TYR A 22 -9.49 -3.06 3.03
C TYR A 22 -9.99 -4.50 2.96
N SER A 23 -10.79 -4.87 3.95
CA SER A 23 -11.65 -6.05 3.92
C SER A 23 -12.97 -5.73 4.61
N THR A 24 -13.19 -6.24 5.82
CA THR A 24 -14.25 -5.78 6.71
C THR A 24 -13.94 -4.37 7.22
N ASP A 25 -12.66 -4.11 7.53
CA ASP A 25 -12.13 -2.83 7.98
C ASP A 25 -11.07 -2.30 7.01
N GLY A 26 -10.77 -1.01 7.08
CA GLY A 26 -9.70 -0.37 6.32
C GLY A 26 -8.45 -0.17 7.17
N GLU A 27 -7.27 -0.36 6.56
CA GLU A 27 -5.99 -0.18 7.22
C GLU A 27 -5.01 0.61 6.33
N THR A 28 -4.34 1.60 6.91
CA THR A 28 -3.25 2.32 6.24
C THR A 28 -1.91 1.63 6.52
N VAL A 29 -1.49 0.75 5.61
CA VAL A 29 -0.19 0.05 5.67
C VAL A 29 0.99 1.02 5.50
N LEU A 30 0.82 2.02 4.63
CA LEU A 30 1.83 3.05 4.40
C LEU A 30 1.15 4.44 4.32
N PRO A 31 1.37 5.33 5.30
CA PRO A 31 0.96 6.73 5.20
C PRO A 31 1.65 7.44 4.04
N LEU A 32 1.00 8.48 3.49
CA LEU A 32 1.52 9.24 2.34
C LEU A 32 2.97 9.70 2.55
N THR A 33 3.90 9.18 1.73
CA THR A 33 5.33 9.48 1.87
C THR A 33 6.07 9.35 0.53
N SER A 34 7.22 10.03 0.42
CA SER A 34 8.21 9.83 -0.66
C SER A 34 9.47 9.09 -0.16
N ASP A 35 9.51 8.69 1.11
CA ASP A 35 10.64 7.96 1.70
C ASP A 35 10.71 6.54 1.12
N LYS A 36 11.77 6.28 0.35
CA LYS A 36 11.98 5.01 -0.34
C LYS A 36 12.13 3.83 0.61
N ASN A 37 12.69 4.03 1.81
CA ASN A 37 12.84 2.95 2.79
C ASN A 37 11.48 2.58 3.38
N ARG A 38 10.65 3.59 3.66
CA ARG A 38 9.27 3.36 4.13
C ARG A 38 8.42 2.70 3.04
N ILE A 39 8.56 3.12 1.78
CA ILE A 39 7.86 2.50 0.65
C ILE A 39 8.25 1.03 0.49
N LYS A 40 9.56 0.72 0.55
CA LYS A 40 10.05 -0.67 0.48
C LYS A 40 9.50 -1.52 1.64
N ASN A 41 9.54 -1.00 2.86
CA ASN A 41 8.98 -1.69 4.01
C ASN A 41 7.46 -1.91 3.87
N GLY A 42 6.73 -0.93 3.32
CA GLY A 42 5.31 -1.08 3.02
C GLY A 42 5.02 -2.20 2.02
N LEU A 43 5.85 -2.37 0.98
CA LEU A 43 5.74 -3.51 0.05
C LEU A 43 5.98 -4.86 0.76
N ASP A 44 7.01 -4.94 1.62
CA ASP A 44 7.30 -6.14 2.40
C ASP A 44 6.15 -6.49 3.36
N GLN A 45 5.43 -5.50 3.89
CA GLN A 45 4.23 -5.71 4.70
C GLN A 45 3.07 -6.22 3.84
N LEU A 46 2.80 -5.61 2.69
CA LEU A 46 1.74 -6.04 1.77
C LEU A 46 1.90 -7.51 1.34
N GLN A 47 3.13 -7.98 1.09
CA GLN A 47 3.39 -9.39 0.74
C GLN A 47 3.02 -10.38 1.84
N LYS A 48 3.00 -9.94 3.11
CA LYS A 48 2.72 -10.80 4.27
C LYS A 48 1.25 -10.82 4.66
N ILE A 49 0.43 -9.94 4.08
CA ILE A 49 -0.99 -9.87 4.38
C ILE A 49 -1.69 -11.09 3.79
N VAL A 50 -2.45 -11.78 4.62
CA VAL A 50 -3.37 -12.84 4.21
C VAL A 50 -4.75 -12.21 4.03
N PRO A 51 -5.34 -12.20 2.82
CA PRO A 51 -6.67 -11.67 2.61
C PRO A 51 -7.71 -12.48 3.39
N ASP A 52 -8.53 -11.81 4.19
CA ASP A 52 -9.64 -12.40 4.94
C ASP A 52 -10.75 -11.37 5.19
N GLY A 53 -11.97 -11.84 5.48
CA GLY A 53 -13.13 -11.00 5.78
C GLY A 53 -14.00 -10.64 4.56
N HIS A 54 -14.90 -9.67 4.75
CA HIS A 54 -15.82 -9.21 3.72
C HIS A 54 -15.16 -8.17 2.79
N THR A 55 -15.85 -7.73 1.73
CA THR A 55 -15.28 -6.86 0.67
C THR A 55 -15.81 -5.43 0.75
N PHE A 56 -15.71 -4.79 1.91
CA PHE A 56 -16.20 -3.42 2.14
C PHE A 56 -15.19 -2.38 1.65
N MET A 57 -15.16 -2.16 0.33
CA MET A 57 -14.29 -1.18 -0.31
C MET A 57 -14.43 0.25 0.25
N GLN A 58 -15.62 0.62 0.74
CA GLN A 58 -15.85 1.92 1.37
C GLN A 58 -15.03 2.16 2.65
N ALA A 59 -14.53 1.12 3.30
CA ALA A 59 -13.69 1.27 4.50
C ALA A 59 -12.27 1.77 4.17
N GLY A 60 -11.84 1.66 2.90
CA GLY A 60 -10.53 2.12 2.44
C GLY A 60 -10.52 3.48 1.73
N PHE A 61 -11.68 4.16 1.59
CA PHE A 61 -11.83 5.43 0.88
C PHE A 61 -11.74 6.66 1.79
#